data_AF-A0A976CUW4-F1
#
_entry.id   AF-A0A976CUW4-F1
#
_cell.length_a   1.000
_cell.length_b   1.000
_cell.length_c   1.000
_cell.angle_alpha   90.00
_cell.angle_beta   90.00
_cell.angle_gamma   90.00
#
_symmetry.space_group_name_H-M   'P 1'
#
loop_
_entity.id
_entity.type
_entity.pdbx_description
1 polymer ?
#
loop_
_entity_poly.entity_id
_entity_poly.type
_entity_poly.pdbx_seq_one_letter_code
_entity_poly.pdbx_strand_id
1 'polypeptide(L)'
;MEAGTLVVNGSIANATTTTVQSGATIAGSGSVGNLTVESGAFVNPGNSPGLLTVNGTYNQAGTLVAEIAGLNAGTQHDQVIVNGAVSLTGNLNVQFTGGTYSMDNLIFLLLNDSTDAVNGIFTGFNEGDTVTQYGGFDWIISYNADSSTSSFTGGNDIALRAIPEPSATLLAGLGALAVLRRRRSA
;
A
#
# COMPACT_ATOMS: atom_id res chain seq x y z
N MET A 1 -5.26 11.66 20.37
CA MET A 1 -6.62 11.11 20.42
C MET A 1 -6.57 9.76 21.07
N GLU A 2 -7.40 9.54 22.10
CA GLU A 2 -7.26 8.38 23.00
C GLU A 2 -8.19 7.20 22.66
N ALA A 3 -9.24 7.41 21.86
CA ALA A 3 -10.10 6.37 21.30
C ALA A 3 -10.98 6.92 20.16
N GLY A 4 -11.56 6.03 19.35
CA GLY A 4 -12.54 6.38 18.30
C GLY A 4 -11.90 6.89 17.01
N THR A 5 -12.72 7.44 16.12
CA THR A 5 -12.30 7.86 14.77
C THR A 5 -12.32 9.38 14.62
N LEU A 6 -11.20 9.96 14.22
CA LEU A 6 -11.13 11.33 13.71
C LEU A 6 -11.23 11.30 12.21
N VAL A 7 -12.31 11.87 11.70
CA VAL A 7 -12.51 12.05 10.26
C VAL A 7 -12.07 13.46 9.89
N VAL A 8 -10.96 13.57 9.14
CA VAL A 8 -10.44 14.82 8.61
C VAL A 8 -10.83 14.91 7.14
N ASN A 9 -11.90 15.66 6.83
CA ASN A 9 -12.29 15.96 5.44
C ASN A 9 -11.90 17.37 4.98
N GLY A 10 -11.53 18.24 5.93
CA GLY A 10 -11.02 19.59 5.69
C GLY A 10 -9.51 19.64 5.89
N SER A 11 -9.05 20.62 6.65
CA SER A 11 -7.64 20.72 7.04
C SER A 11 -7.50 20.94 8.53
N ILE A 12 -6.63 20.16 9.16
CA ILE A 12 -6.04 20.44 10.47
C ILE A 12 -4.52 20.61 10.34
N ALA A 13 -4.04 21.03 9.17
CA ALA A 13 -2.61 21.15 8.86
C ALA A 13 -1.85 22.14 9.77
N ASN A 14 -2.57 23.09 10.39
CA ASN A 14 -1.99 24.05 11.32
C ASN A 14 -1.75 23.48 12.73
N ALA A 15 -2.21 22.25 13.02
CA ALA A 15 -1.87 21.58 14.26
C ALA A 15 -0.38 21.20 14.24
N THR A 16 0.34 21.49 15.35
CA THR A 16 1.79 21.21 15.44
C THR A 16 2.09 19.72 15.22
N THR A 17 1.31 18.84 15.87
CA THR A 17 1.34 17.39 15.68
C THR A 17 -0.04 16.80 15.96
N THR A 18 -0.51 15.93 15.07
CA THR A 18 -1.66 15.06 15.31
C THR A 18 -1.15 13.70 15.77
N THR A 19 -1.49 13.32 17.00
CA THR A 19 -1.15 11.99 17.54
C THR A 19 -2.38 11.10 17.62
N VAL A 20 -2.32 9.94 16.96
CA VAL A 20 -3.33 8.89 17.01
C VAL A 20 -2.81 7.78 17.93
N GLN A 21 -3.41 7.63 19.11
CA GLN A 21 -2.97 6.65 20.10
C GLN A 21 -3.62 5.29 19.85
N SER A 22 -3.10 4.27 20.52
CA SER A 22 -3.62 2.90 20.44
C SER A 22 -5.15 2.82 20.59
N GLY A 23 -5.80 2.08 19.70
CA GLY A 23 -7.26 1.93 19.65
C GLY A 23 -8.00 3.09 18.97
N ALA A 24 -7.30 4.15 18.54
CA ALA A 24 -7.89 5.23 17.75
C ALA A 24 -7.58 5.09 16.25
N THR A 25 -8.40 5.75 15.44
CA THR A 25 -8.28 5.79 13.97
C THR A 25 -8.25 7.24 13.50
N ILE A 26 -7.37 7.55 12.56
CA ILE A 26 -7.53 8.73 11.70
C ILE A 26 -8.04 8.30 10.33
N ALA A 27 -9.03 9.03 9.82
CA ALA A 27 -9.66 8.78 8.54
C ALA A 27 -10.00 10.09 7.81
N GLY A 28 -10.61 9.98 6.64
CA GLY A 28 -11.04 11.13 5.82
C GLY A 28 -10.05 11.51 4.73
N SER A 29 -10.50 12.39 3.82
CA SER A 29 -9.74 12.77 2.61
C SER A 29 -9.07 14.15 2.68
N GLY A 30 -8.84 14.64 3.89
CA GLY A 30 -8.34 15.99 4.16
C GLY A 30 -6.84 16.06 4.35
N SER A 31 -6.38 17.15 4.96
CA SER A 31 -4.96 17.36 5.29
C SER A 31 -4.70 17.53 6.78
N VAL A 32 -3.58 16.99 7.24
CA VAL A 32 -3.04 17.14 8.59
C VAL A 32 -1.63 17.75 8.57
N GLY A 33 -1.13 18.17 9.73
CA GLY A 33 0.26 18.65 9.88
C GLY A 33 1.20 17.45 10.05
N ASN A 34 2.12 17.51 11.01
CA ASN A 34 2.84 16.31 11.43
C ASN A 34 1.86 15.26 11.94
N LEU A 35 2.06 14.00 11.58
CA LEU A 35 1.20 12.88 11.97
C LEU A 35 2.04 11.79 12.63
N THR A 36 1.72 11.49 13.89
CA THR A 36 2.26 10.34 14.61
C THR A 36 1.13 9.36 14.89
N VAL A 37 1.31 8.13 14.43
CA VAL A 37 0.35 7.05 14.62
C VAL A 37 1.04 5.98 15.44
N GLU A 38 0.60 5.85 16.69
CA GLU A 38 1.22 4.95 17.65
C GLU A 38 0.86 3.49 17.36
N SER A 39 1.62 2.57 17.95
CA SER A 39 1.31 1.14 17.86
C SER A 39 -0.11 0.86 18.37
N GLY A 40 -0.86 0.05 17.62
CA GLY A 40 -2.27 -0.24 17.90
C GLY A 40 -3.26 0.81 17.40
N ALA A 41 -2.79 1.92 16.80
CA ALA A 41 -3.63 2.89 16.12
C ALA A 41 -3.78 2.57 14.61
N PHE A 42 -4.72 3.26 13.94
CA PHE A 42 -5.05 3.01 12.53
C PHE A 42 -5.07 4.30 11.70
N VAL A 43 -4.64 4.17 10.44
CA VAL A 43 -4.82 5.18 9.38
C VAL A 43 -5.66 4.55 8.27
N ASN A 44 -6.80 5.18 7.97
CA ASN A 44 -7.74 4.73 6.94
C ASN A 44 -8.04 5.92 6.01
N PRO A 45 -7.26 6.16 4.94
CA PRO A 45 -7.51 7.30 4.05
C PRO A 45 -8.95 7.32 3.52
N GLY A 46 -9.59 8.49 3.53
CA GLY A 46 -10.97 8.67 3.08
C GLY A 46 -12.07 8.13 4.00
N ASN A 47 -13.30 8.07 3.47
CA ASN A 47 -14.31 7.10 3.90
C ASN A 47 -14.16 5.78 3.11
N SER A 48 -12.97 5.62 2.53
CA SER A 48 -12.46 4.62 1.60
C SER A 48 -13.32 4.32 0.35
N PRO A 49 -12.72 4.38 -0.86
CA PRO A 49 -11.38 4.89 -1.16
C PRO A 49 -11.19 6.42 -0.93
N GLY A 50 -9.98 6.89 -0.58
CA GLY A 50 -9.67 8.32 -0.46
C GLY A 50 -8.18 8.70 -0.32
N LEU A 51 -7.92 10.01 -0.19
CA LEU A 51 -6.56 10.59 -0.10
C LEU A 51 -6.35 11.31 1.22
N LEU A 52 -5.38 10.89 2.03
CA LEU A 52 -4.99 11.63 3.22
C LEU A 52 -3.66 12.35 2.98
N THR A 53 -3.63 13.67 3.14
CA THR A 53 -2.39 14.45 2.99
C THR A 53 -1.78 14.79 4.35
N VAL A 54 -0.50 14.49 4.53
CA VAL A 54 0.31 14.84 5.71
C VAL A 54 1.27 15.95 5.32
N ASN A 55 1.03 17.18 5.76
CA ASN A 55 1.91 18.33 5.51
C ASN A 55 2.97 18.46 6.60
N GLY A 56 3.84 17.46 6.69
CA GLY A 56 4.88 17.36 7.70
C GLY A 56 5.43 15.95 7.82
N THR A 57 6.09 15.67 8.95
CA THR A 57 6.62 14.33 9.24
C THR A 57 5.49 13.34 9.46
N TYR A 58 5.61 12.15 8.85
CA TYR A 58 4.72 11.01 9.05
C TYR A 58 5.46 9.88 9.76
N ASN A 59 5.10 9.63 11.02
CA ASN A 59 5.61 8.53 11.83
C ASN A 59 4.54 7.45 11.98
N GLN A 60 4.70 6.33 11.27
CA GLN A 60 3.74 5.24 11.23
C GLN A 60 4.23 4.02 12.02
N ALA A 61 3.82 3.93 13.28
CA ALA A 61 4.01 2.75 14.14
C ALA A 61 2.73 1.91 14.29
N GLY A 62 1.58 2.44 13.89
CA GLY A 62 0.29 1.72 13.85
C GLY A 62 0.07 0.95 12.55
N THR A 63 -1.20 0.76 12.17
CA THR A 63 -1.59 0.06 10.94
C THR A 63 -2.07 1.04 9.87
N LEU A 64 -1.49 1.00 8.68
CA LEU A 64 -2.09 1.60 7.49
C LEU A 64 -3.07 0.58 6.89
N VAL A 65 -4.33 0.96 6.79
CA VAL A 65 -5.35 0.18 6.09
C VAL A 65 -5.57 0.82 4.73
N ALA A 66 -5.34 0.05 3.66
CA ALA A 66 -5.49 0.51 2.29
C ALA A 66 -6.53 -0.33 1.55
N GLU A 67 -7.63 0.30 1.18
CA GLU A 67 -8.67 -0.31 0.36
C GLU A 67 -8.39 -0.10 -1.12
N ILE A 68 -8.59 -1.16 -1.91
CA ILE A 68 -8.24 -1.19 -3.33
C ILE A 68 -9.39 -1.81 -4.14
N ALA A 69 -10.00 -1.00 -4.98
CA ALA A 69 -11.00 -1.39 -5.98
C ALA A 69 -10.53 -1.13 -7.43
N GLY A 70 -9.35 -0.51 -7.62
CA GLY A 70 -8.78 -0.20 -8.94
C GLY A 70 -7.50 0.65 -8.87
N LEU A 71 -7.06 1.17 -10.01
CA LEU A 71 -5.74 1.81 -10.16
C LEU A 71 -5.73 3.33 -9.94
N ASN A 72 -6.90 3.99 -9.89
CA ASN A 72 -6.95 5.44 -9.70
C ASN A 72 -6.95 5.80 -8.21
N ALA A 73 -5.89 6.46 -7.73
CA ALA A 73 -5.79 6.91 -6.34
C ALA A 73 -6.95 7.85 -5.95
N GLY A 74 -7.39 7.78 -4.70
CA GLY A 74 -8.43 8.64 -4.12
C GLY A 74 -9.85 8.33 -4.54
N THR A 75 -10.05 7.54 -5.60
CA THR A 75 -11.38 7.17 -6.11
C THR A 75 -11.55 5.65 -6.22
N GLN A 76 -10.46 4.93 -6.49
CA GLN A 76 -10.44 3.49 -6.61
C GLN A 76 -9.45 2.83 -5.66
N HIS A 77 -8.51 3.55 -5.07
CA HIS A 77 -7.73 3.04 -3.93
C HIS A 77 -7.33 4.15 -2.96
N ASP A 78 -7.06 3.74 -1.73
CA ASP A 78 -6.54 4.59 -0.67
C ASP A 78 -5.08 4.96 -0.91
N GLN A 79 -4.75 6.23 -0.72
CA GLN A 79 -3.38 6.72 -0.80
C GLN A 79 -3.09 7.76 0.28
N VAL A 80 -1.90 7.68 0.85
CA VAL A 80 -1.34 8.72 1.72
C VAL A 80 -0.36 9.55 0.92
N ILE A 81 -0.45 10.88 0.99
CA ILE A 81 0.53 11.79 0.41
C ILE A 81 1.26 12.45 1.57
N VAL A 82 2.59 12.33 1.62
CA VAL A 82 3.40 12.91 2.68
C VAL A 82 4.27 14.00 2.10
N ASN A 83 4.09 15.21 2.62
CA ASN A 83 4.88 16.38 2.30
C ASN A 83 5.96 16.65 3.37
N GLY A 84 6.86 15.69 3.55
CA GLY A 84 7.84 15.64 4.63
C GLY A 84 8.44 14.24 4.86
N ALA A 85 9.21 14.07 5.92
CA ALA A 85 9.89 12.80 6.19
C ALA A 85 8.91 11.67 6.55
N VAL A 86 9.20 10.45 6.04
CA VAL A 86 8.42 9.24 6.32
C VAL A 86 9.24 8.28 7.18
N SER A 87 8.67 7.81 8.29
CA SER A 87 9.23 6.72 9.09
C SER A 87 8.22 5.61 9.35
N LEU A 88 8.61 4.37 9.07
CA LEU A 88 7.75 3.18 9.19
C LEU A 88 8.32 2.19 10.20
N THR A 89 7.50 1.82 11.18
CA THR A 89 7.76 0.72 12.13
C THR A 89 6.50 -0.12 12.40
N GLY A 90 5.39 0.23 11.75
CA GLY A 90 4.08 -0.36 11.98
C GLY A 90 3.70 -1.45 10.98
N ASN A 91 2.40 -1.65 10.79
CA ASN A 91 1.82 -2.70 9.96
C ASN A 91 1.17 -2.11 8.69
N LEU A 92 1.05 -2.97 7.67
CA LEU A 92 0.27 -2.71 6.47
C LEU A 92 -0.85 -3.75 6.36
N ASN A 93 -2.06 -3.28 6.11
CA ASN A 93 -3.23 -4.11 5.83
C ASN A 93 -3.85 -3.69 4.50
N VAL A 94 -3.68 -4.53 3.47
CA VAL A 94 -4.19 -4.28 2.11
C VAL A 94 -5.48 -5.05 1.88
N GLN A 95 -6.53 -4.36 1.46
CA GLN A 95 -7.86 -4.91 1.27
C GLN A 95 -8.31 -4.69 -0.17
N PHE A 96 -8.17 -5.72 -1.01
CA PHE A 96 -8.79 -5.71 -2.32
C PHE A 96 -10.29 -5.94 -2.20
N THR A 97 -11.07 -4.95 -2.65
CA THR A 97 -12.55 -4.95 -2.61
C THR A 97 -13.16 -5.09 -4.01
N GLY A 98 -12.35 -4.97 -5.06
CA GLY A 98 -12.77 -5.14 -6.45
C GLY A 98 -11.64 -4.88 -7.43
N GLY A 99 -11.99 -4.73 -8.71
CA GLY A 99 -11.05 -4.39 -9.78
C GLY A 99 -10.59 -5.59 -10.61
N THR A 100 -10.11 -5.30 -11.82
CA THR A 100 -9.43 -6.24 -12.71
C THR A 100 -8.05 -5.68 -12.99
N TYR A 101 -7.04 -6.55 -12.89
CA TYR A 101 -5.65 -6.15 -12.94
C TYR A 101 -4.90 -6.93 -14.02
N SER A 102 -3.84 -6.31 -14.51
CA SER A 102 -2.88 -6.88 -15.44
C SER A 102 -1.51 -6.97 -14.78
N MET A 103 -0.63 -7.80 -15.37
CA MET A 103 0.78 -7.84 -14.99
C MET A 103 1.39 -6.43 -15.01
N ASP A 104 2.26 -6.17 -14.03
CA ASP A 104 2.97 -4.91 -13.83
C ASP A 104 2.08 -3.70 -13.51
N ASN A 105 0.78 -3.90 -13.25
CA ASN A 105 -0.03 -2.83 -12.65
C ASN A 105 0.56 -2.39 -11.30
N LEU A 106 0.64 -1.07 -11.13
CA LEU A 106 1.16 -0.42 -9.92
C LEU A 106 0.02 0.20 -9.11
N ILE A 107 0.11 0.07 -7.80
CA ILE A 107 -0.78 0.75 -6.85
C ILE A 107 0.08 1.50 -5.85
N PHE A 108 0.07 2.82 -5.94
CA PHE A 108 0.85 3.69 -5.06
C PHE A 108 0.08 3.97 -3.78
N LEU A 109 0.49 3.30 -2.69
CA LEU A 109 -0.14 3.44 -1.38
C LEU A 109 0.33 4.69 -0.63
N LEU A 110 1.58 5.09 -0.86
CA LEU A 110 2.16 6.28 -0.26
C LEU A 110 3.02 7.02 -1.27
N LEU A 111 2.78 8.32 -1.41
CA LEU A 111 3.66 9.23 -2.15
C LEU A 111 4.48 10.05 -1.17
N ASN A 112 5.79 10.11 -1.39
CA ASN A 112 6.75 10.85 -0.58
C ASN A 112 7.30 12.02 -1.41
N ASP A 113 7.01 13.26 -1.03
CA ASP A 113 7.23 14.45 -1.86
C ASP A 113 8.70 14.90 -1.98
N SER A 114 9.56 14.46 -1.06
CA SER A 114 10.95 14.88 -0.95
C SER A 114 11.86 13.95 -1.76
N THR A 115 13.15 14.27 -1.83
CA THR A 115 14.18 13.31 -2.25
C THR A 115 14.58 12.35 -1.13
N ASP A 116 14.10 12.58 0.10
CA ASP A 116 14.46 11.77 1.26
C ASP A 116 13.84 10.37 1.17
N ALA A 117 14.64 9.35 1.45
CA ALA A 117 14.18 7.97 1.45
C ALA A 117 13.14 7.72 2.57
N VAL A 118 12.24 6.76 2.33
CA VAL A 118 11.40 6.20 3.40
C VAL A 118 12.32 5.51 4.42
N ASN A 119 12.22 5.90 5.69
CA ASN A 119 13.02 5.32 6.76
C ASN A 119 12.29 4.14 7.42
N GLY A 120 12.79 2.93 7.22
CA GLY A 120 12.19 1.70 7.74
C GLY A 120 11.24 1.05 6.74
N ILE A 121 10.50 0.04 7.22
CA ILE A 121 9.59 -0.77 6.42
C ILE A 121 8.33 -1.07 7.21
N PHE A 122 7.29 -1.57 6.53
CA PHE A 122 6.18 -2.20 7.23
C PHE A 122 6.65 -3.54 7.80
N THR A 123 6.27 -3.81 9.04
CA THR A 123 6.68 -5.01 9.78
C THR A 123 6.29 -6.27 9.00
N GLY A 124 7.29 -7.09 8.69
CA GLY A 124 7.10 -8.37 8.00
C GLY A 124 7.15 -8.29 6.47
N PHE A 125 7.34 -7.11 5.89
CA PHE A 125 7.45 -6.94 4.43
C PHE A 125 8.74 -6.19 4.09
N ASN A 126 9.77 -6.93 3.68
CA ASN A 126 10.96 -6.35 3.07
C ASN A 126 10.66 -5.90 1.64
N GLU A 127 11.59 -5.15 1.06
CA GLU A 127 11.57 -4.79 -0.37
C GLU A 127 11.36 -6.04 -1.25
N GLY A 128 10.32 -6.02 -2.08
CA GLY A 128 9.97 -7.12 -2.99
C GLY A 128 9.15 -8.25 -2.38
N ASP A 129 8.85 -8.22 -1.07
CA ASP A 129 8.04 -9.25 -0.43
C ASP A 129 6.57 -9.19 -0.92
N THR A 130 5.94 -10.37 -0.99
CA THR A 130 4.52 -10.48 -1.32
C THR A 130 3.67 -10.04 -0.13
N VAL A 131 2.84 -9.01 -0.34
CA VAL A 131 1.93 -8.48 0.68
C VAL A 131 0.62 -9.25 0.70
N THR A 132 0.09 -9.57 -0.47
CA THR A 132 -1.19 -10.27 -0.62
C THR A 132 -1.34 -10.89 -2.01
N GLN A 133 -2.35 -11.73 -2.19
CA GLN A 133 -2.73 -12.35 -3.45
C GLN A 133 -4.14 -11.90 -3.84
N TYR A 134 -4.31 -11.40 -5.06
CA TYR A 134 -5.61 -11.02 -5.59
C TYR A 134 -5.62 -11.05 -7.11
N GLY A 135 -6.68 -11.60 -7.70
CA GLY A 135 -6.87 -11.60 -9.15
C GLY A 135 -5.85 -12.47 -9.92
N GLY A 136 -5.22 -13.45 -9.27
CA GLY A 136 -4.19 -14.32 -9.87
C GLY A 136 -2.78 -13.71 -9.88
N PHE A 137 -2.56 -12.67 -9.10
CA PHE A 137 -1.27 -12.00 -8.95
C PHE A 137 -0.83 -12.01 -7.49
N ASP A 138 0.46 -12.25 -7.27
CA ASP A 138 1.16 -11.84 -6.06
C ASP A 138 1.38 -10.32 -6.15
N TRP A 139 0.99 -9.59 -5.11
CA TRP A 139 1.22 -8.15 -5.00
C TRP A 139 2.45 -7.90 -4.16
N ILE A 140 3.56 -7.58 -4.82
CA ILE A 140 4.85 -7.33 -4.16
C ILE A 140 5.03 -5.85 -3.84
N ILE A 141 5.68 -5.54 -2.73
CA ILE A 141 5.91 -4.16 -2.27
C ILE A 141 7.25 -3.60 -2.75
N SER A 142 7.29 -2.30 -3.01
CA SER A 142 8.51 -1.50 -3.14
C SER A 142 8.39 -0.27 -2.25
N TYR A 143 9.47 0.08 -1.57
CA TYR A 143 9.66 1.33 -0.81
C TYR A 143 10.46 2.37 -1.60
N ASN A 144 10.85 2.02 -2.83
CA ASN A 144 11.64 2.85 -3.73
C ASN A 144 10.94 3.06 -5.07
N ALA A 145 9.61 2.96 -5.11
CA ALA A 145 8.83 3.19 -6.31
C ALA A 145 8.89 4.66 -6.71
N ASP A 146 8.57 4.96 -7.95
CA ASP A 146 8.59 6.32 -8.49
C ASP A 146 7.28 6.58 -9.23
N SER A 147 6.40 7.31 -8.58
CA SER A 147 5.11 7.71 -9.12
C SER A 147 5.24 8.70 -10.28
N SER A 148 6.30 9.51 -10.31
CA SER A 148 6.54 10.51 -11.36
C SER A 148 6.84 9.85 -12.71
N THR A 149 7.48 8.69 -12.68
CA THR A 149 7.78 7.88 -13.87
C THR A 149 6.92 6.62 -14.00
N SER A 150 5.99 6.39 -13.07
CA SER A 150 5.19 5.17 -12.98
C SER A 150 6.06 3.90 -12.98
N SER A 151 7.13 3.93 -12.20
CA SER A 151 8.12 2.86 -12.07
C SER A 151 8.04 2.20 -10.69
N PHE A 152 8.33 0.91 -10.62
CA PHE A 152 8.40 0.16 -9.35
C PHE A 152 9.71 0.40 -8.58
N THR A 153 10.67 1.11 -9.19
CA THR A 153 12.00 1.38 -8.62
C THR A 153 12.49 2.77 -9.04
N GLY A 154 13.45 3.31 -8.31
CA GLY A 154 14.17 4.53 -8.69
C GLY A 154 13.67 5.82 -8.04
N GLY A 155 12.69 5.72 -7.14
CA GLY A 155 12.19 6.81 -6.33
C GLY A 155 12.22 6.44 -4.84
N ASN A 156 11.22 6.93 -4.12
CA ASN A 156 11.06 6.83 -2.67
C ASN A 156 9.57 6.75 -2.27
N ASP A 157 8.71 6.35 -3.21
CA ASP A 157 7.30 6.09 -2.99
C ASP A 157 7.08 4.62 -2.57
N ILE A 158 5.94 4.34 -1.96
CA ILE A 158 5.52 2.98 -1.63
C ILE A 158 4.46 2.52 -2.61
N ALA A 159 4.77 1.46 -3.35
CA ALA A 159 3.84 0.87 -4.30
C ALA A 159 3.76 -0.64 -4.16
N LEU A 160 2.62 -1.19 -4.57
CA LEU A 160 2.47 -2.60 -4.87
C LEU A 160 2.57 -2.82 -6.39
N ARG A 161 3.11 -3.95 -6.81
CA ARG A 161 3.11 -4.39 -8.21
C ARG A 161 2.51 -5.78 -8.34
N ALA A 162 1.61 -5.92 -9.31
CA ALA A 162 1.07 -7.21 -9.71
C ALA A 162 2.13 -8.01 -10.47
N ILE A 163 2.63 -9.09 -9.86
CA ILE A 163 3.42 -10.10 -10.58
C ILE A 163 2.57 -11.37 -10.71
N PRO A 164 2.57 -12.06 -11.87
CA PRO A 164 1.83 -13.30 -11.99
C PRO A 164 2.27 -14.27 -10.90
N GLU A 165 1.31 -14.90 -10.21
CA GLU A 165 1.66 -16.01 -9.33
C GLU A 165 2.50 -17.00 -10.14
N PRO A 166 3.67 -17.43 -9.64
CA PRO A 166 4.52 -18.39 -10.34
C PRO A 166 3.77 -19.72 -10.40
N SER A 167 2.93 -19.87 -11.40
CA SER A 167 1.91 -20.91 -11.38
C SER A 167 2.20 -21.92 -12.46
N ALA A 168 1.91 -23.19 -12.15
CA ALA A 168 0.92 -24.03 -12.82
C ALA A 168 0.86 -24.11 -14.37
N THR A 169 1.28 -23.09 -15.13
CA THR A 169 1.63 -23.16 -16.56
C THR A 169 2.77 -24.15 -16.81
N LEU A 170 3.81 -24.16 -15.97
CA LEU A 170 4.92 -25.12 -16.08
C LEU A 170 4.45 -26.55 -15.75
N LEU A 171 3.60 -26.71 -14.72
CA LEU A 171 3.10 -28.04 -14.31
C LEU A 171 2.01 -28.58 -15.26
N ALA A 172 1.15 -27.73 -15.82
CA ALA A 172 0.21 -28.10 -16.88
C ALA A 172 0.93 -28.45 -18.19
N GLY A 173 2.00 -27.72 -18.53
CA GLY A 173 2.87 -28.04 -19.67
C GLY A 173 3.59 -29.38 -19.51
N LEU A 174 4.15 -29.66 -18.34
CA LEU A 174 4.79 -30.95 -18.02
C LEU A 174 3.78 -32.10 -17.95
N GLY A 175 2.60 -31.86 -17.37
CA GLY A 175 1.49 -32.82 -17.33
C GLY A 175 0.98 -33.20 -18.72
N ALA A 176 0.82 -32.23 -19.63
CA ALA A 176 0.43 -32.47 -21.02
C ALA A 176 1.51 -33.26 -21.79
N LEU A 177 2.79 -32.94 -21.62
CA LEU A 177 3.89 -33.71 -22.22
C LEU A 177 3.94 -35.15 -21.71
N ALA A 178 3.72 -35.38 -20.41
CA ALA A 178 3.71 -36.72 -19.83
C ALA A 178 2.54 -37.58 -20.35
N VAL A 179 1.35 -36.98 -20.53
CA VAL A 179 0.18 -37.66 -21.12
C VAL A 179 0.38 -37.97 -22.61
N LEU A 180 1.00 -37.06 -23.38
CA LEU A 180 1.33 -37.28 -24.79
C LEU A 180 2.37 -38.39 -24.99
N ARG A 181 3.34 -38.51 -24.09
CA ARG A 181 4.35 -39.59 -24.13
C ARG A 181 3.75 -40.96 -23.84
N ARG A 182 2.76 -41.05 -22.96
CA ARG A 182 2.08 -42.31 -22.59
C ARG A 182 1.16 -42.84 -23.70
N ARG A 183 0.64 -41.97 -24.57
CA ARG A 183 -0.21 -42.34 -25.72
C ARG A 183 0.55 -42.83 -26.95
N ARG A 184 1.87 -42.63 -27.02
CA ARG A 184 2.73 -43.08 -28.12
C ARG A 184 3.36 -44.45 -27.90
N SER A 185 3.21 -45.03 -26.71
CA SER A 185 3.80 -46.31 -26.31
C SER A 185 2.77 -47.43 -26.11
N ALA A 186 1.57 -47.29 -26.67
CA ALA A 186 0.50 -48.28 -26.68
C ALA A 186 0.10 -48.61 -28.12
#